data_AF-B0DW07-F1
#
_entry.id   AF-B0DW07-F1
#
_cell.length_a   1.000
_cell.length_b   1.000
_cell.length_c   1.000
_cell.angle_alpha   90.00
_cell.angle_beta   90.00
_cell.angle_gamma   90.00
#
_symmetry.space_group_name_H-M   'P 1'
#
loop_
_entity.id
_entity.type
_entity.pdbx_description
1 polymer ?
#
loop_
_entity_poly.entity_id
_entity_poly.type
_entity_poly.pdbx_seq_one_letter_code
_entity_poly.pdbx_strand_id
1 'polypeptide(L)'
;MGHQRKTTTIRAPLVVDNDTSSSQGEQKKVTETDLVAKRVRKRHEDTTAKLLLPSFRAAIREDQVKAFLECAALIWFLRFPEPEEGIHVHRTFLNDAGYDDHIRRERCKALKSRLCWLAGIFPKNLPDGPVPEDSIWMEEMNKEVKTIASSLRTHKDTSGLEAIELCLEDNLGLAKERAALEEQERLDEEYTMLHF
;
A
#
# COMPACT_ATOMS: atom_id res chain seq x y z
N MET A 1 5.67 -64.99 26.14
CA MET A 1 6.14 -63.61 26.36
C MET A 1 7.54 -63.50 25.77
N GLY A 2 7.68 -62.94 24.57
CA GLY A 2 8.96 -62.77 23.89
C GLY A 2 9.00 -61.39 23.24
N HIS A 3 9.73 -60.45 23.83
CA HIS A 3 9.93 -59.12 23.30
C HIS A 3 11.08 -59.15 22.28
N GLN A 4 10.74 -58.97 21.00
CA GLN A 4 11.72 -58.67 19.95
C GLN A 4 12.18 -57.21 20.09
N ARG A 5 13.49 -57.04 20.30
CA ARG A 5 14.18 -55.74 20.26
C ARG A 5 14.25 -55.27 18.82
N LYS A 6 13.60 -54.15 18.50
CA LYS A 6 13.79 -53.42 17.24
C LYS A 6 15.05 -52.55 17.37
N THR A 7 16.06 -52.82 16.54
CA THR A 7 17.24 -51.99 16.33
C THR A 7 16.86 -50.74 15.53
N THR A 8 16.78 -49.59 16.18
CA THR A 8 16.66 -48.30 15.49
C THR A 8 18.07 -47.71 15.33
N THR A 9 18.60 -47.78 14.11
CA THR A 9 19.82 -47.10 13.70
C THR A 9 19.62 -45.59 13.84
N ILE A 10 20.27 -45.00 14.85
CA ILE A 10 20.35 -43.57 15.07
C ILE A 10 21.31 -43.01 14.00
N ARG A 11 20.78 -42.34 12.97
CA ARG A 11 21.59 -41.51 12.06
C ARG A 11 22.01 -40.26 12.83
N ALA A 12 23.30 -40.15 13.12
CA ALA A 12 23.91 -38.91 13.55
C ALA A 12 23.72 -37.83 12.45
N PRO A 13 23.46 -36.57 12.81
CA PRO A 13 23.42 -35.50 11.83
C PRO A 13 24.82 -35.26 11.27
N LEU A 14 24.92 -35.28 9.95
CA LEU A 14 26.12 -34.93 9.20
C LEU A 14 26.37 -33.42 9.42
N VAL A 15 27.37 -33.09 10.24
CA VAL A 15 27.93 -31.74 10.28
C VAL A 15 28.70 -31.56 8.97
N VAL A 16 28.20 -30.68 8.11
CA VAL A 16 28.96 -30.16 6.97
C VAL A 16 29.36 -28.76 7.36
N ASP A 17 30.60 -28.62 7.84
CA ASP A 17 31.31 -27.36 7.85
C ASP A 17 31.54 -26.98 6.38
N ASN A 18 30.98 -25.86 5.95
CA ASN A 18 31.41 -25.21 4.73
C ASN A 18 31.64 -23.74 5.05
N ASP A 19 32.92 -23.40 5.15
CA ASP A 19 33.45 -22.07 5.37
C ASP A 19 32.85 -21.03 4.41
N THR A 20 32.23 -20.03 5.02
CA THR A 20 32.42 -18.60 4.74
C THR A 20 32.88 -18.21 3.32
N SER A 21 31.90 -17.96 2.46
CA SER A 21 31.97 -16.81 1.56
C SER A 21 30.77 -15.91 1.84
N SER A 22 31.01 -14.92 2.69
CA SER A 22 30.11 -13.82 3.01
C SER A 22 29.88 -12.98 1.75
N SER A 23 28.86 -13.33 0.96
CA SER A 23 28.21 -12.36 0.08
C SER A 23 27.36 -11.48 0.97
N GLN A 24 27.99 -10.40 1.44
CA GLN A 24 27.42 -9.33 2.22
C GLN A 24 26.27 -8.73 1.42
N GLY A 25 25.06 -9.26 1.61
CA GLY A 25 23.85 -8.54 1.25
C GLY A 25 23.86 -7.28 2.09
N GLU A 26 23.98 -6.13 1.44
CA GLU A 26 23.82 -4.83 2.06
C GLU A 26 22.45 -4.77 2.74
N GLN A 27 22.41 -5.17 4.01
CA GLN A 27 21.32 -4.79 4.89
C GLN A 27 21.45 -3.28 5.05
N LYS A 28 20.68 -2.52 4.25
CA LYS A 28 20.38 -1.12 4.55
C LYS A 28 20.06 -1.05 6.04
N LYS A 29 20.93 -0.41 6.82
CA LYS A 29 20.70 -0.17 8.25
C LYS A 29 19.42 0.64 8.36
N VAL A 30 18.32 -0.03 8.68
CA VAL A 30 17.04 0.63 8.94
C VAL A 30 17.25 1.52 10.14
N THR A 31 17.15 2.82 9.94
CA THR A 31 17.37 3.80 11.00
C THR A 31 16.16 3.85 11.94
N GLU A 32 16.34 4.26 13.19
CA GLU A 32 15.22 4.44 14.13
C GLU A 32 14.17 5.42 13.58
N THR A 33 14.62 6.43 12.82
CA THR A 33 13.80 7.39 12.09
C THR A 33 12.91 6.71 11.04
N ASP A 34 13.41 5.72 10.30
CA ASP A 34 12.61 4.98 9.31
C ASP A 34 11.50 4.16 9.97
N LEU A 35 11.81 3.53 11.11
CA LEU A 35 10.82 2.75 11.87
C LEU A 35 9.73 3.65 12.46
N VAL A 36 10.07 4.87 12.89
CA VAL A 36 9.10 5.86 13.33
C VAL A 36 8.22 6.31 12.16
N ALA A 37 8.81 6.66 11.02
CA ALA A 37 8.07 7.08 9.83
C ALA A 37 7.08 6.00 9.35
N LYS A 38 7.51 4.73 9.29
CA LYS A 38 6.64 3.59 8.96
C LYS A 38 5.46 3.46 9.91
N ARG A 39 5.70 3.55 11.22
CA ARG A 39 4.63 3.47 12.24
C ARG A 39 3.64 4.63 12.10
N VAL A 40 4.14 5.83 11.83
CA VAL A 40 3.28 7.01 11.62
C VAL A 40 2.43 6.83 10.38
N ARG A 41 3.02 6.43 9.24
CA ARG A 41 2.29 6.17 8.00
C ARG A 41 1.18 5.13 8.20
N LYS A 42 1.51 3.99 8.81
CA LYS A 42 0.54 2.93 9.11
C LYS A 42 -0.64 3.44 9.93
N ARG A 43 -0.39 4.27 10.95
CA ARG A 43 -1.48 4.89 11.75
C ARG A 43 -2.37 5.79 10.91
N HIS A 44 -1.81 6.55 9.97
CA HIS A 44 -2.59 7.40 9.07
C HIS A 44 -3.44 6.55 8.12
N GLU A 45 -2.85 5.53 7.50
CA GLU A 45 -3.59 4.58 6.67
C GLU A 45 -4.74 3.92 7.43
N ASP A 46 -4.50 3.44 8.66
CA ASP A 46 -5.54 2.83 9.48
C ASP A 46 -6.64 3.81 9.87
N THR A 47 -6.28 5.08 10.12
CA THR A 47 -7.25 6.13 10.41
C THR A 47 -8.11 6.43 9.18
N THR A 48 -7.49 6.59 8.01
CA THR A 48 -8.20 6.81 6.75
C THR A 48 -9.10 5.63 6.39
N ALA A 49 -8.64 4.39 6.58
CA ALA A 49 -9.46 3.20 6.32
C ALA A 49 -10.67 3.12 7.27
N LYS A 50 -10.52 3.55 8.53
CA LYS A 50 -11.64 3.64 9.49
C LYS A 50 -12.65 4.72 9.09
N LEU A 51 -12.20 5.86 8.57
CA LEU A 51 -13.08 6.90 8.03
C LEU A 51 -13.92 6.37 6.87
N LEU A 52 -13.34 5.57 5.96
CA LEU A 52 -14.06 4.99 4.82
C LEU A 52 -15.05 3.87 5.20
N LEU A 53 -14.98 3.33 6.43
CA LEU A 53 -15.71 2.13 6.84
C LEU A 53 -17.25 2.27 6.85
N PRO A 54 -17.85 3.39 7.30
CA PRO A 54 -19.30 3.58 7.24
C PRO A 54 -19.83 3.57 5.80
N SER A 55 -19.17 4.30 4.90
CA SER A 55 -19.49 4.31 3.46
C SER A 55 -19.31 2.92 2.84
N PHE A 56 -18.21 2.21 3.15
CA PHE A 56 -18.00 0.85 2.67
C PHE A 56 -19.12 -0.12 3.09
N ARG A 57 -19.56 -0.05 4.35
CA ARG A 57 -20.69 -0.86 4.84
C ARG A 57 -21.99 -0.51 4.14
N ALA A 58 -22.24 0.76 3.84
CA ALA A 58 -23.39 1.17 3.05
C ALA A 58 -23.31 0.63 1.62
N ALA A 59 -22.14 0.71 0.97
CA ALA A 59 -21.93 0.20 -0.38
C ALA A 59 -22.16 -1.31 -0.46
N ILE A 60 -21.78 -2.08 0.58
CA ILE A 60 -22.11 -3.52 0.66
C ILE A 60 -23.62 -3.75 0.71
N ARG A 61 -24.38 -2.96 1.48
CA ARG A 61 -25.84 -3.12 1.59
C ARG A 61 -26.58 -2.74 0.32
N GLU A 62 -26.00 -1.84 -0.47
CA GLU A 62 -26.56 -1.34 -1.73
C GLU A 62 -26.04 -2.12 -2.95
N ASP A 63 -25.21 -3.15 -2.75
CA ASP A 63 -24.52 -3.88 -3.82
C ASP A 63 -23.77 -2.90 -4.76
N GLN A 64 -23.03 -1.94 -4.24
CA GLN A 64 -22.30 -0.89 -4.99
C GLN A 64 -20.80 -0.91 -4.71
N VAL A 65 -20.23 -2.09 -4.44
CA VAL A 65 -18.91 -2.17 -3.81
C VAL A 65 -17.80 -1.80 -4.78
N LYS A 66 -17.93 -2.11 -6.07
CA LYS A 66 -16.95 -1.69 -7.08
C LYS A 66 -16.96 -0.20 -7.29
N ALA A 67 -18.13 0.42 -7.44
CA ALA A 67 -18.24 1.88 -7.57
C ALA A 67 -17.63 2.59 -6.34
N PHE A 68 -17.94 2.09 -5.15
CA PHE A 68 -17.29 2.56 -3.92
C PHE A 68 -15.76 2.40 -3.97
N LEU A 69 -15.25 1.23 -4.37
CA LEU A 69 -13.81 0.95 -4.38
C LEU A 69 -13.06 1.82 -5.41
N GLU A 70 -13.67 2.11 -6.55
CA GLU A 70 -13.11 3.02 -7.56
C GLU A 70 -12.93 4.43 -6.97
N CYS A 71 -13.95 4.96 -6.28
CA CYS A 71 -13.87 6.25 -5.60
C CYS A 71 -12.88 6.23 -4.42
N ALA A 72 -12.96 5.20 -3.57
CA ALA A 72 -12.11 5.06 -2.40
C ALA A 72 -10.62 4.95 -2.78
N ALA A 73 -10.31 4.26 -3.88
CA ALA A 73 -8.94 4.14 -4.38
C ALA A 73 -8.34 5.50 -4.77
N LEU A 74 -9.11 6.39 -5.40
CA LEU A 74 -8.63 7.74 -5.74
C LEU A 74 -8.26 8.54 -4.49
N ILE A 75 -9.13 8.53 -3.48
CA ILE A 75 -8.89 9.20 -2.20
C ILE A 75 -7.65 8.60 -1.51
N TRP A 76 -7.54 7.28 -1.56
CA TRP A 76 -6.44 6.55 -0.95
C TRP A 76 -5.10 6.87 -1.62
N PHE A 77 -5.04 6.90 -2.95
CA PHE A 77 -3.83 7.21 -3.70
C PHE A 77 -3.42 8.68 -3.54
N LEU A 78 -4.39 9.58 -3.39
CA LEU A 78 -4.10 10.97 -3.05
C LEU A 78 -3.44 11.08 -1.68
N ARG A 79 -3.99 10.38 -0.68
CA ARG A 79 -3.49 10.48 0.70
C ARG A 79 -2.16 9.77 0.89
N PHE A 80 -1.94 8.70 0.13
CA PHE A 80 -0.74 7.86 0.18
C PHE A 80 -0.21 7.71 -1.24
N PRO A 81 0.60 8.65 -1.76
CA PRO A 81 1.10 8.55 -3.14
C PRO A 81 2.03 7.35 -3.31
N GLU A 82 2.79 7.01 -2.28
CA GLU A 82 3.67 5.84 -2.23
C GLU A 82 2.86 4.53 -2.13
N PRO A 83 3.30 3.43 -2.76
CA PRO A 83 2.71 2.11 -2.60
C PRO A 83 2.70 1.59 -1.16
N GLU A 84 1.73 0.76 -0.81
CA GLU A 84 1.60 0.13 0.51
C GLU A 84 2.74 -0.86 0.78
N GLU A 85 3.06 -1.08 2.06
CA GLU A 85 4.06 -2.07 2.47
C GLU A 85 3.64 -3.46 1.97
N GLY A 86 4.46 -4.06 1.10
CA GLY A 86 4.17 -5.33 0.42
C GLY A 86 3.95 -5.20 -1.10
N ILE A 87 3.63 -4.01 -1.60
CA ILE A 87 3.54 -3.73 -3.04
C ILE A 87 4.90 -3.28 -3.54
N HIS A 88 5.53 -4.13 -4.35
CA HIS A 88 6.86 -3.87 -4.88
C HIS A 88 6.77 -3.20 -6.24
N VAL A 89 7.31 -1.99 -6.33
CA VAL A 89 7.49 -1.28 -7.60
C VAL A 89 8.88 -1.58 -8.15
N HIS A 90 8.95 -2.50 -9.10
CA HIS A 90 10.11 -2.75 -9.94
C HIS A 90 10.37 -1.56 -10.88
N ARG A 91 11.51 -0.89 -10.67
CA ARG A 91 11.94 0.27 -11.47
C ARG A 91 12.13 -0.06 -12.95
N THR A 92 12.46 -1.30 -13.28
CA THR A 92 12.70 -1.78 -14.65
C THR A 92 11.48 -1.68 -15.56
N PHE A 93 10.27 -1.64 -15.00
CA PHE A 93 9.02 -1.62 -15.75
C PHE A 93 8.31 -0.26 -15.70
N LEU A 94 8.94 0.78 -15.15
CA LEU A 94 8.31 2.11 -15.02
C LEU A 94 7.92 2.74 -16.38
N ASN A 95 8.58 2.35 -17.47
CA ASN A 95 8.27 2.83 -18.82
C ASN A 95 7.29 1.93 -19.57
N ASP A 96 6.84 0.82 -18.96
CA ASP A 96 5.88 -0.08 -19.59
C ASP A 96 4.47 0.50 -19.47
N ALA A 97 3.81 0.66 -20.62
CA ALA A 97 2.49 1.30 -20.72
C ALA A 97 1.38 0.68 -19.86
N GLY A 98 1.54 -0.57 -19.40
CA GLY A 98 0.57 -1.28 -18.55
C GLY A 98 0.99 -1.46 -17.09
N TYR A 99 2.18 -0.98 -16.72
CA TYR A 99 2.73 -1.24 -15.39
C TYR A 99 2.10 -0.37 -14.31
N ASP A 100 1.79 0.88 -14.63
CA ASP A 100 1.02 1.77 -13.74
C ASP A 100 -0.37 1.19 -13.41
N ASP A 101 -1.04 0.59 -14.41
CA ASP A 101 -2.32 -0.10 -14.21
C ASP A 101 -2.18 -1.37 -13.36
N HIS A 102 -1.04 -2.07 -13.47
CA HIS A 102 -0.75 -3.19 -12.59
C HIS A 102 -0.61 -2.72 -11.13
N ILE A 103 0.22 -1.71 -10.88
CA ILE A 103 0.41 -1.15 -9.54
C ILE A 103 -0.93 -0.65 -8.98
N ARG A 104 -1.69 0.13 -9.75
CA ARG A 104 -3.02 0.61 -9.35
C ARG A 104 -3.94 -0.53 -8.90
N ARG A 105 -3.98 -1.64 -9.64
CA ARG A 105 -4.78 -2.82 -9.29
C ARG A 105 -4.32 -3.49 -8.00
N GLU A 106 -3.01 -3.65 -7.79
CA GLU A 106 -2.48 -4.21 -6.55
C GLU A 106 -2.81 -3.33 -5.34
N ARG A 107 -2.70 -2.01 -5.50
CA ARG A 107 -3.07 -1.05 -4.45
C ARG A 107 -4.56 -1.09 -4.13
N CYS A 108 -5.43 -1.17 -5.16
CA CYS A 108 -6.87 -1.37 -4.96
C CYS A 108 -7.18 -2.67 -4.19
N LYS A 109 -6.48 -3.78 -4.51
CA LYS A 109 -6.64 -5.05 -3.78
C LYS A 109 -6.23 -4.93 -2.32
N ALA A 110 -5.13 -4.22 -2.04
CA ALA A 110 -4.67 -3.98 -0.68
C ALA A 110 -5.70 -3.17 0.13
N LEU A 111 -6.22 -2.08 -0.45
CA LEU A 111 -7.29 -1.27 0.17
C LEU A 111 -8.54 -2.11 0.45
N LYS A 112 -9.04 -2.83 -0.57
CA LYS A 112 -10.19 -3.73 -0.42
C LYS A 112 -9.98 -4.73 0.72
N SER A 113 -8.81 -5.38 0.75
CA SER A 113 -8.49 -6.37 1.79
C SER A 113 -8.50 -5.74 3.19
N ARG A 114 -7.96 -4.52 3.32
CA ARG A 114 -7.98 -3.78 4.58
C ARG A 114 -9.40 -3.44 5.03
N LEU A 115 -10.23 -2.91 4.13
CA LEU A 115 -11.62 -2.56 4.43
C LEU A 115 -12.46 -3.80 4.80
N CYS A 116 -12.30 -4.90 4.07
CA CYS A 116 -12.92 -6.18 4.39
C CYS A 116 -12.53 -6.67 5.79
N TRP A 117 -11.23 -6.59 6.13
CA TRP A 117 -10.72 -6.97 7.45
C TRP A 117 -11.31 -6.11 8.57
N LEU A 118 -11.34 -4.78 8.38
CA LEU A 118 -11.94 -3.85 9.34
C LEU A 118 -13.47 -4.01 9.47
N ALA A 119 -14.14 -4.37 8.38
CA ALA A 119 -15.57 -4.62 8.38
C ALA A 119 -15.93 -5.98 9.00
N GLY A 120 -14.99 -6.91 9.06
CA GLY A 120 -15.24 -8.31 9.44
C GLY A 120 -15.99 -9.09 8.36
N ILE A 121 -15.85 -8.72 7.08
CA ILE A 121 -16.61 -9.28 5.95
C ILE A 121 -15.62 -9.76 4.89
N PHE A 122 -15.66 -11.05 4.54
CA PHE A 122 -14.82 -11.66 3.50
C PHE A 122 -15.67 -12.38 2.43
N PRO A 123 -16.49 -11.63 1.68
CA PRO A 123 -17.35 -12.23 0.69
C PRO A 123 -16.52 -12.67 -0.51
N LYS A 124 -16.77 -13.90 -0.99
CA LYS A 124 -16.10 -14.48 -2.17
C LYS A 124 -16.42 -13.69 -3.44
N ASN A 125 -17.65 -13.18 -3.53
CA ASN A 125 -18.13 -12.29 -4.57
C ASN A 125 -18.84 -11.11 -3.91
N LEU A 126 -18.45 -9.88 -4.25
CA LEU A 126 -19.20 -8.69 -3.89
C LEU A 126 -20.11 -8.40 -5.09
N PRO A 127 -21.43 -8.47 -4.94
CA PRO A 127 -22.35 -8.10 -6.00
C PRO A 127 -22.19 -6.61 -6.33
N ASP A 128 -22.35 -6.29 -7.61
CA ASP A 128 -22.49 -4.94 -8.11
C ASP A 128 -23.82 -4.84 -8.87
N GLY A 129 -24.75 -4.08 -8.33
CA GLY A 129 -26.04 -3.73 -8.90
C GLY A 129 -26.00 -2.39 -9.62
N PRO A 130 -27.16 -1.90 -10.11
CA PRO A 130 -27.28 -0.55 -10.65
C PRO A 130 -27.13 0.49 -9.52
N VAL A 131 -26.49 1.63 -9.83
CA VAL A 131 -26.32 2.75 -8.89
C VAL A 131 -27.70 3.28 -8.49
N PRO A 132 -28.06 3.28 -7.19
CA PRO A 132 -29.30 3.89 -6.72
C PRO A 132 -29.30 5.40 -6.96
N GLU A 133 -30.47 6.00 -7.24
CA GLU A 133 -30.61 7.46 -7.37
C GLU A 133 -30.19 8.18 -6.07
N ASP A 134 -30.56 7.63 -4.91
CA ASP A 134 -30.20 8.12 -3.58
C ASP A 134 -29.29 7.11 -2.87
N SER A 135 -27.99 7.18 -3.14
CA SER A 135 -27.03 6.24 -2.55
C SER A 135 -26.46 6.73 -1.23
N ILE A 136 -26.71 5.99 -0.15
CA ILE A 136 -26.24 6.34 1.21
C ILE A 136 -24.71 6.24 1.26
N TRP A 137 -24.10 5.30 0.53
CA TRP A 137 -22.64 5.20 0.53
C TRP A 137 -21.98 6.43 -0.08
N MET A 138 -22.59 7.06 -1.09
CA MET A 138 -22.09 8.30 -1.67
C MET A 138 -22.20 9.48 -0.71
N GLU A 139 -23.31 9.61 0.02
CA GLU A 139 -23.46 10.64 1.05
C GLU A 139 -22.40 10.51 2.15
N GLU A 140 -22.21 9.29 2.66
CA GLU A 140 -21.17 8.99 3.64
C GLU A 140 -19.78 9.27 3.05
N MET A 141 -19.50 8.81 1.82
CA MET A 141 -18.22 9.07 1.14
C MET A 141 -17.94 10.57 1.06
N ASN A 142 -18.93 11.39 0.71
CA ASN A 142 -18.78 12.83 0.61
C ASN A 142 -18.45 13.49 1.95
N LYS A 143 -18.98 12.98 3.07
CA LYS A 143 -18.59 13.44 4.42
C LYS A 143 -17.14 13.09 4.72
N GLU A 144 -16.74 11.85 4.42
CA GLU A 144 -15.38 11.37 4.68
C GLU A 144 -14.34 12.06 3.81
N VAL A 145 -14.66 12.31 2.54
CA VAL A 145 -13.84 13.11 1.64
C VAL A 145 -13.56 14.49 2.21
N LYS A 146 -14.58 15.19 2.75
CA LYS A 146 -14.37 16.51 3.38
C LYS A 146 -13.44 16.43 4.59
N THR A 147 -13.58 15.38 5.39
CA THR A 147 -12.69 15.13 6.54
C THR A 147 -11.26 14.85 6.09
N ILE A 148 -11.08 14.00 5.07
CA ILE A 148 -9.76 13.64 4.55
C ILE A 148 -9.11 14.85 3.86
N ALA A 149 -9.85 15.59 3.04
CA ALA A 149 -9.41 16.79 2.35
C ALA A 149 -9.00 17.90 3.33
N SER A 150 -9.77 18.14 4.40
CA SER A 150 -9.36 19.12 5.43
C SER A 150 -8.12 18.70 6.21
N SER A 151 -7.80 17.40 6.25
CA SER A 151 -6.59 16.85 6.88
C SER A 151 -5.40 16.72 5.92
N LEU A 152 -5.64 16.83 4.62
CA LEU A 152 -4.63 17.04 3.58
C LEU A 152 -4.25 18.51 3.70
N ARG A 153 -3.07 18.79 4.25
CA ARG A 153 -2.53 20.15 4.21
C ARG A 153 -2.33 20.53 2.74
N THR A 154 -3.33 21.16 2.13
CA THR A 154 -3.17 21.80 0.83
C THR A 154 -3.28 23.30 1.03
N HIS A 155 -2.25 23.97 0.54
CA HIS A 155 -2.03 25.41 0.60
C HIS A 155 -3.04 26.23 -0.22
N LYS A 156 -4.12 25.62 -0.72
CA LYS A 156 -5.15 26.27 -1.53
C LYS A 156 -6.51 25.62 -1.33
N ASP A 157 -7.46 26.42 -0.87
CA ASP A 157 -8.89 26.13 -0.79
C ASP A 157 -9.43 25.79 -2.18
N THR A 158 -9.60 24.50 -2.47
CA THR A 158 -10.46 24.04 -3.56
C THR A 158 -11.25 22.85 -3.03
N SER A 159 -12.57 22.90 -3.13
CA SER A 159 -13.48 21.88 -2.60
C SER A 159 -14.05 21.05 -3.76
N GLY A 160 -14.12 19.73 -3.60
CA GLY A 160 -14.74 18.82 -4.56
C GLY A 160 -13.79 17.78 -5.18
N LEU A 161 -14.33 16.99 -6.11
CA LEU A 161 -13.64 15.88 -6.78
C LEU A 161 -12.57 16.39 -7.76
N GLU A 162 -12.81 17.52 -8.42
CA GLU A 162 -11.81 18.25 -9.23
C GLU A 162 -10.64 18.74 -8.38
N ALA A 163 -10.87 19.11 -7.12
CA ALA A 163 -9.78 19.52 -6.22
C ALA A 163 -8.89 18.34 -5.82
N ILE A 164 -9.48 17.14 -5.68
CA ILE A 164 -8.74 15.89 -5.47
C ILE A 164 -7.91 15.57 -6.71
N GLU A 165 -8.47 15.74 -7.91
CA GLU A 165 -7.76 15.53 -9.18
C GLU A 165 -6.58 16.51 -9.36
N LEU A 166 -6.78 17.80 -9.08
CA LEU A 166 -5.71 18.78 -9.11
C LEU A 166 -4.62 18.48 -8.05
N CYS A 167 -5.02 18.04 -6.85
CA CYS A 167 -4.06 17.60 -5.84
C CYS A 167 -3.34 16.31 -6.24
N LEU A 168 -3.95 15.44 -7.05
CA LEU A 168 -3.30 14.23 -7.55
C LEU A 168 -2.19 14.59 -8.54
N GLU A 169 -2.42 15.55 -9.43
CA GLU A 169 -1.41 16.06 -10.36
C GLU A 169 -0.22 16.71 -9.62
N ASP A 170 -0.50 17.56 -8.64
CA ASP A 170 0.53 18.25 -7.84
C ASP A 170 1.36 17.26 -7.00
N ASN A 171 0.72 16.31 -6.31
CA ASN A 171 1.44 15.32 -5.50
C ASN A 171 2.25 14.33 -6.35
N LEU A 172 1.75 13.97 -7.54
CA LEU A 172 2.51 13.15 -8.49
C LEU A 172 3.74 13.91 -9.01
N GLY A 173 3.61 15.21 -9.26
CA GLY A 173 4.73 16.09 -9.60
C GLY A 173 5.80 16.09 -8.51
N LEU A 174 5.40 16.34 -7.26
CA LEU A 174 6.31 16.36 -6.11
C LEU A 174 6.98 15.01 -5.85
N ALA A 175 6.24 13.90 -5.99
CA ALA A 175 6.79 12.55 -5.83
C ALA A 175 7.84 12.23 -6.91
N LYS A 176 7.60 12.66 -8.15
CA LYS A 176 8.57 12.50 -9.26
C LYS A 176 9.82 13.35 -9.04
N GLU A 177 9.65 14.60 -8.60
CA GLU A 177 10.76 15.50 -8.30
C GLU A 177 11.62 14.97 -7.14
N ARG A 178 10.99 14.44 -6.09
CA ARG A 178 11.70 13.81 -4.98
C ARG A 178 12.45 12.54 -5.38
N ALA A 179 11.82 11.69 -6.20
CA ALA A 179 12.47 10.50 -6.73
C ALA A 179 13.66 10.85 -7.64
N ALA A 180 13.59 11.96 -8.38
CA ALA A 180 14.70 12.45 -9.18
C ALA A 180 15.86 12.99 -8.32
N LEU A 181 15.57 13.70 -7.23
CA LEU A 181 16.56 14.17 -6.27
C LEU A 181 17.27 13.03 -5.54
N GLU A 182 16.54 12.02 -5.09
CA GLU A 182 17.13 10.83 -4.45
C GLU A 182 18.03 10.03 -5.42
N GLU A 183 17.68 10.01 -6.71
CA GLU A 183 18.51 9.39 -7.74
C GLU A 183 19.79 10.20 -8.01
N GLN A 184 19.68 11.53 -7.99
CA GLN A 184 20.82 12.44 -8.13
C GLN A 184 21.80 12.27 -6.95
N GLU A 185 21.30 12.27 -5.70
CA GLU A 185 22.14 12.04 -4.50
C GLU A 185 22.86 10.69 -4.57
N ARG A 186 22.16 9.64 -5.00
CA ARG A 186 22.78 8.30 -5.12
C ARG A 186 23.89 8.26 -6.18
N LEU A 187 23.71 8.94 -7.30
CA LEU A 187 24.75 9.04 -8.35
C LEU A 187 25.95 9.85 -7.87
N ASP A 188 25.72 10.91 -7.10
CA ASP A 188 26.78 11.74 -6.51
C ASP A 188 27.59 10.96 -5.44
N GLU A 189 26.91 10.15 -4.62
CA GLU A 189 27.54 9.22 -3.67
C GLU A 189 28.39 8.13 -4.38
N GLU A 190 27.87 7.55 -5.46
CA GLU A 190 28.58 6.54 -6.26
C GLU A 190 29.82 7.14 -6.94
N TYR A 191 29.70 8.36 -7.49
CA TYR A 191 30.81 9.10 -8.09
C TYR A 191 31.88 9.48 -7.06
N THR A 192 31.49 9.89 -5.85
CA THR A 192 32.46 10.19 -4.78
C THR A 192 33.17 8.93 -4.28
N MET A 193 32.51 7.77 -4.20
CA MET A 193 33.17 6.52 -3.81
C MET A 193 34.13 5.96 -4.87
N LEU A 194 33.92 6.27 -6.15
CA LEU A 194 34.79 5.84 -7.25
C LEU A 194 36.04 6.71 -7.44
N HIS A 195 36.07 7.90 -6.84
CA HIS A 195 37.15 8.88 -6.98
C HIS A 195 37.96 9.14 -5.69
N PHE A 196 37.78 8.27 -4.68
CA PHE A 196 38.69 8.10 -3.53
C PHE A 196 39.42 6.75 -3.62
#